data_AF-A0A936ECS4-F1
#
_entry.id   AF-A0A936ECS4-F1
#
_cell.length_a   1.000
_cell.length_b   1.000
_cell.length_c   1.000
_cell.angle_alpha   90.00
_cell.angle_beta   90.00
_cell.angle_gamma   90.00
#
_symmetry.space_group_name_H-M   'P 1'
#
loop_
_entity.id
_entity.type
_entity.pdbx_description
1 polymer ?
#
loop_
_entity_poly.entity_id
_entity_poly.type
_entity_poly.pdbx_seq_one_letter_code
_entity_poly.pdbx_strand_id
1 'polypeptide(L)'
;MSKLLKNETLMLTGLVLVYGVLASLYALYTPPWQSPDEPAHYNYIRQLAEGSFPIMEPSDYSQAYFSEVVSSGFDPAYDLTPFSYEDYQPPLYYLLQTPVFGWATAVSPPCASSMSS
;
A
#
# COMPACT_ATOMS: atom_id res chain seq x y z
N MET A 1 -3.08 11.37 44.70
CA MET A 1 -3.73 11.51 43.38
C MET A 1 -2.74 11.87 42.26
N SER A 2 -2.04 13.02 42.29
CA SER A 2 -1.19 13.50 41.17
C SER A 2 0.01 12.61 40.80
N LYS A 3 0.60 11.91 41.78
CA LYS A 3 1.72 10.98 41.55
C LYS A 3 1.27 9.70 40.82
N LEU A 4 0.03 9.27 41.03
CA LEU A 4 -0.56 8.10 40.37
C LEU A 4 -0.82 8.40 38.89
N LEU A 5 -1.45 9.55 38.61
CA LEU A 5 -1.72 10.04 37.24
C LEU A 5 -0.42 10.21 36.42
N LYS A 6 0.67 10.70 37.03
CA LYS A 6 1.97 10.83 36.34
C LYS A 6 2.58 9.49 35.95
N ASN A 7 2.41 8.46 36.77
CA ASN A 7 2.93 7.12 36.46
C ASN A 7 2.12 6.47 35.34
N GLU A 8 0.80 6.63 35.35
CA GLU A 8 -0.07 6.17 34.26
C GLU A 8 0.27 6.87 32.94
N THR A 9 0.45 8.18 32.95
CA THR A 9 0.89 8.92 31.75
C THR A 9 2.26 8.42 31.27
N LEU A 10 3.23 8.22 32.17
CA LEU A 10 4.55 7.71 31.80
C LEU A 10 4.48 6.31 31.17
N MET A 11 3.62 5.43 31.70
CA MET A 11 3.40 4.09 31.14
C MET A 11 2.73 4.15 29.77
N LEU A 12 1.69 4.98 29.60
CA LEU A 12 1.01 5.15 28.31
C LEU A 12 1.93 5.78 27.27
N THR A 13 2.72 6.78 27.64
CA THR A 13 3.73 7.36 26.76
C THR A 13 4.77 6.30 26.37
N GLY A 14 5.27 5.52 27.32
CA GLY A 14 6.18 4.41 27.03
C GLY A 14 5.59 3.38 26.06
N LEU A 15 4.32 3.01 26.27
CA LEU A 15 3.59 2.09 25.39
C LEU A 15 3.47 2.64 23.95
N VAL A 16 3.06 3.91 23.82
CA VAL A 16 2.93 4.56 22.50
C VAL A 16 4.29 4.65 21.81
N LEU A 17 5.37 4.96 22.54
CA LEU A 17 6.71 5.01 21.97
C LEU A 17 7.18 3.63 21.48
N VAL A 18 7.00 2.59 22.29
CA VAL A 18 7.35 1.21 21.89
C VAL A 18 6.55 0.78 20.67
N TYR A 19 5.23 1.04 20.67
CA TYR A 19 4.38 0.73 19.52
C TYR A 19 4.80 1.51 18.27
N GLY A 20 5.15 2.78 18.41
CA GLY A 20 5.65 3.61 17.31
C GLY A 20 6.95 3.07 16.70
N VAL A 21 7.88 2.59 17.54
CA VAL A 21 9.11 1.93 17.09
C VAL A 21 8.77 0.66 16.31
N LEU A 22 7.91 -0.20 16.86
CA LEU A 22 7.52 -1.45 16.20
C LEU A 22 6.80 -1.20 14.87
N ALA A 23 5.87 -0.23 14.83
CA ALA A 23 5.17 0.17 13.60
C ALA A 23 6.13 0.72 12.54
N SER A 24 7.13 1.50 12.95
CA SER A 24 8.15 2.01 12.02
C SER A 24 9.03 0.89 11.46
N LEU A 25 9.45 -0.05 12.31
CA LEU A 25 10.19 -1.23 11.87
C LEU A 25 9.35 -2.07 10.90
N TYR A 26 8.07 -2.29 11.22
CA TYR A 26 7.15 -2.99 10.33
C TYR A 26 7.05 -2.30 8.97
N ALA A 27 6.84 -0.97 8.94
CA ALA A 27 6.73 -0.21 7.69
C ALA A 27 8.02 -0.19 6.85
N LEU A 28 9.20 -0.30 7.48
CA LEU A 28 10.50 -0.26 6.79
C LEU A 28 10.99 -1.63 6.31
N TYR A 29 10.64 -2.71 7.03
CA TYR A 29 11.17 -4.05 6.77
C TYR A 29 10.16 -5.02 6.14
N THR A 30 8.88 -4.67 6.11
CA THR A 30 7.89 -5.48 5.41
C THR A 30 8.07 -5.26 3.91
N PRO A 31 8.30 -6.34 3.13
CA PRO A 31 8.40 -6.21 1.68
C PRO A 31 7.07 -5.71 1.10
N PRO A 32 7.09 -5.04 -0.07
CA PRO A 32 5.88 -4.71 -0.80
C PRO A 32 5.04 -5.97 -1.07
N TRP A 33 3.73 -5.79 -1.22
CA TRP A 33 2.79 -6.85 -1.61
C TRP A 33 2.64 -7.94 -0.55
N GLN A 34 2.59 -7.54 0.73
CA GLN A 34 2.42 -8.48 1.84
C GLN A 34 1.02 -9.10 1.81
N SER A 35 0.00 -8.27 1.58
CA SER A 35 -1.36 -8.69 1.29
C SER A 35 -1.58 -8.82 -0.22
N PRO A 36 -2.30 -9.87 -0.68
CA PRO A 36 -2.41 -10.15 -2.10
C PRO A 36 -3.18 -9.10 -2.91
N ASP A 37 -3.93 -8.23 -2.22
CA ASP A 37 -4.75 -7.18 -2.82
C ASP A 37 -4.06 -5.81 -2.89
N GLU A 38 -2.87 -5.68 -2.27
CA GLU A 38 -2.08 -4.45 -2.32
C GLU A 38 -1.78 -3.95 -3.75
N PRO A 39 -1.41 -4.82 -4.73
CA PRO A 39 -1.17 -4.35 -6.10
C PRO A 39 -2.40 -3.75 -6.75
N ALA A 40 -3.59 -4.30 -6.49
CA ALA A 40 -4.85 -3.79 -7.06
C ALA A 40 -5.18 -2.39 -6.52
N HIS A 41 -5.03 -2.19 -5.21
CA HIS A 41 -5.21 -0.87 -4.60
C HIS A 41 -4.17 0.15 -5.10
N TYR A 42 -2.91 -0.27 -5.26
CA TYR A 42 -1.86 0.60 -5.79
C TYR A 42 -2.19 1.05 -7.23
N ASN A 43 -2.58 0.10 -8.10
CA ASN A 43 -2.94 0.41 -9.47
C ASN A 43 -4.18 1.31 -9.57
N TYR A 44 -5.18 1.15 -8.70
CA TYR A 44 -6.32 2.06 -8.64
C TYR A 44 -5.85 3.52 -8.43
N ILE A 45 -4.99 3.76 -7.43
CA ILE A 45 -4.49 5.12 -7.13
C ILE A 45 -3.61 5.63 -8.28
N ARG A 46 -2.79 4.76 -8.88
CA ARG A 46 -1.96 5.09 -10.04
C ARG A 46 -2.82 5.55 -11.22
N GLN A 47 -3.87 4.82 -11.56
CA GLN A 47 -4.82 5.18 -12.63
C GLN A 47 -5.47 6.56 -12.36
N LEU A 48 -5.91 6.81 -11.13
CA LEU A 48 -6.46 8.11 -10.73
C LEU A 48 -5.43 9.24 -10.83
N ALA A 49 -4.19 9.00 -10.41
CA ALA A 49 -3.09 9.95 -10.49
C ALA A 49 -2.71 10.28 -11.94
N GLU A 50 -2.88 9.32 -12.85
CA GLU A 50 -2.75 9.47 -14.30
C GLU A 50 -3.95 10.18 -14.96
N GLY A 51 -5.01 10.47 -14.20
CA GLY A 51 -6.20 11.17 -14.66
C GLY A 51 -7.29 10.27 -15.27
N SER A 52 -7.16 8.95 -15.10
CA SER A 52 -8.19 7.98 -15.52
C SER A 52 -9.05 7.58 -14.33
N PHE A 53 -10.38 7.54 -14.51
CA PHE A 53 -11.26 6.93 -13.53
C PHE A 53 -11.33 5.42 -13.79
N PRO A 54 -10.96 4.57 -12.81
CA PRO A 54 -10.98 3.13 -12.98
C PRO A 54 -12.39 2.61 -13.25
N ILE A 55 -12.50 1.64 -14.15
CA ILE A 55 -13.75 0.98 -14.53
C ILE A 55 -13.46 -0.50 -14.62
N MET A 56 -14.19 -1.29 -13.83
CA MET A 56 -14.06 -2.75 -13.83
C MET A 56 -14.43 -3.36 -15.19
N GLU A 57 -13.51 -4.12 -15.77
CA GLU A 57 -13.67 -4.91 -16.98
C GLU A 57 -13.60 -6.42 -16.68
N PRO A 58 -14.24 -7.29 -17.50
CA PRO A 58 -14.16 -8.73 -17.31
C PRO A 58 -12.73 -9.32 -17.36
N SER A 59 -11.79 -8.61 -17.99
CA SER A 59 -10.38 -9.02 -18.11
C SER A 59 -9.52 -8.69 -16.91
N ASP A 60 -10.00 -7.89 -15.96
CA ASP A 60 -9.22 -7.41 -14.80
C ASP A 60 -8.93 -8.50 -13.76
N TYR A 61 -9.52 -9.68 -13.92
CA TYR A 61 -9.32 -10.82 -13.03
C TYR A 61 -9.00 -12.11 -13.77
N SER A 62 -7.75 -12.56 -13.64
CA SER A 62 -7.30 -13.89 -14.07
C SER A 62 -6.90 -14.72 -12.85
N GLN A 63 -7.77 -15.64 -12.44
CA GLN A 63 -7.51 -16.51 -11.27
C GLN A 63 -6.20 -17.28 -11.39
N ALA A 64 -5.90 -17.82 -12.57
CA ALA A 64 -4.70 -18.62 -12.80
C ALA A 64 -3.44 -17.77 -12.61
N TYR A 65 -3.40 -16.59 -13.23
CA TYR A 65 -2.28 -15.66 -13.12
C TYR A 65 -2.12 -15.14 -11.69
N PHE A 66 -3.22 -14.71 -11.06
CA PHE A 66 -3.20 -14.24 -9.68
C PHE A 66 -2.64 -15.28 -8.71
N SER A 67 -3.11 -16.53 -8.84
CA SER A 67 -2.66 -17.61 -7.96
C SER A 67 -1.17 -17.91 -8.15
N GLU A 68 -0.68 -17.82 -9.39
CA GLU A 68 0.74 -18.00 -9.71
C GLU A 68 1.59 -16.88 -9.06
N VAL A 69 1.24 -15.62 -9.28
CA VAL A 69 1.95 -14.45 -8.73
C VAL A 69 1.96 -14.48 -7.20
N VAL A 70 0.80 -14.71 -6.55
CA VAL A 70 0.70 -14.77 -5.09
C VAL A 70 1.52 -15.94 -4.54
N SER A 71 1.50 -17.10 -5.20
CA SER A 71 2.30 -18.26 -4.77
C SER A 71 3.80 -18.07 -4.91
N SER A 72 4.23 -17.22 -5.85
CA SER A 72 5.63 -16.82 -6.01
C SER A 72 6.11 -15.85 -4.92
N GLY A 73 5.19 -15.31 -4.11
CA GLY A 73 5.50 -14.24 -3.17
C GLY A 73 5.79 -12.91 -3.86
N PHE A 74 5.09 -12.63 -4.96
CA PHE A 74 5.28 -11.43 -5.78
C PHE A 74 6.72 -11.30 -6.32
N ASP A 75 7.22 -12.38 -6.95
CA ASP A 75 8.53 -12.34 -7.62
C ASP A 75 8.55 -11.16 -8.62
N PRO A 76 9.57 -10.27 -8.57
CA PRO A 76 9.70 -9.13 -9.48
C PRO A 76 9.67 -9.46 -10.98
N ALA A 77 9.82 -10.73 -11.36
CA ALA A 77 9.66 -11.19 -12.73
C ALA A 77 8.21 -11.13 -13.24
N TYR A 78 7.21 -11.07 -12.35
CA TYR A 78 5.81 -10.97 -12.72
C TYR A 78 5.35 -9.53 -12.91
N ASP A 79 4.49 -9.33 -13.91
CA ASP A 79 3.84 -8.04 -14.17
C ASP A 79 2.61 -7.87 -13.26
N LEU A 80 2.61 -6.82 -12.45
CA LEU A 80 1.51 -6.48 -11.55
C LEU A 80 0.53 -5.46 -12.15
N THR A 81 0.82 -4.90 -13.33
CA THR A 81 -0.09 -3.95 -14.00
C THR A 81 -1.49 -4.51 -14.28
N PRO A 82 -1.71 -5.82 -14.51
CA PRO A 82 -3.06 -6.37 -14.74
C PRO A 82 -3.91 -6.49 -13.47
N PHE A 83 -3.36 -6.16 -12.29
CA PHE A 83 -4.11 -6.23 -11.04
C PHE A 83 -4.98 -4.96 -10.95
N SER A 84 -6.19 -5.03 -11.50
CA SER A 84 -7.19 -3.94 -11.54
C SER A 84 -8.57 -4.40 -11.05
N TYR A 85 -8.67 -5.59 -10.46
CA TYR A 85 -9.96 -6.14 -10.04
C TYR A 85 -10.67 -5.36 -8.92
N GLU A 86 -10.02 -4.37 -8.31
CA GLU A 86 -10.61 -3.45 -7.32
C GLU A 86 -11.25 -2.21 -7.96
N ASP A 87 -11.23 -2.09 -9.29
CA ASP A 87 -11.79 -0.96 -10.05
C ASP A 87 -13.32 -0.84 -9.92
N TYR A 88 -13.97 -1.82 -9.29
CA TYR A 88 -15.40 -1.73 -8.93
C TYR A 88 -15.66 -0.83 -7.70
N GLN A 89 -14.63 -0.54 -6.89
CA GLN A 89 -14.82 0.20 -5.65
C GLN A 89 -15.14 1.69 -5.89
N PRO A 90 -15.89 2.35 -4.99
CA PRO A 90 -16.11 3.79 -5.10
C PRO A 90 -14.79 4.58 -5.00
N PRO A 91 -14.57 5.59 -5.88
CA PRO A 91 -13.27 6.22 -6.03
C PRO A 91 -12.88 7.16 -4.88
N LEU A 92 -13.83 7.54 -4.01
CA LEU A 92 -13.59 8.59 -3.00
C LEU A 92 -12.41 8.27 -2.07
N TYR A 93 -12.31 7.02 -1.62
CA TYR A 93 -11.23 6.59 -0.74
C TYR A 93 -9.86 6.73 -1.41
N TYR A 94 -9.74 6.26 -2.65
CA TYR A 94 -8.50 6.32 -3.43
C TYR A 94 -8.14 7.73 -3.89
N LEU A 95 -9.15 8.53 -4.25
CA LEU A 95 -8.95 9.91 -4.69
C LEU A 95 -8.27 10.74 -3.60
N LEU A 96 -8.66 10.55 -2.33
CA LEU A 96 -8.03 11.21 -1.18
C LEU A 96 -6.57 10.79 -0.97
N GLN A 97 -6.16 9.64 -1.51
CA GLN A 97 -4.79 9.12 -1.41
C GLN A 97 -3.89 9.58 -2.57
N THR A 98 -4.46 10.04 -3.68
CA THR A 98 -3.69 10.51 -4.85
C THR A 98 -2.62 11.57 -4.52
N PRO A 99 -2.83 12.56 -3.62
CA PRO A 99 -1.78 13.52 -3.30
C PRO A 99 -0.60 12.87 -2.56
N VAL A 100 -0.90 11.87 -1.72
CA VAL A 100 0.12 11.11 -0.98
C VAL A 100 0.95 10.27 -1.95
N PHE A 101 0.28 9.60 -2.91
CA PHE A 101 0.95 8.87 -3.99
C PHE A 101 1.87 9.76 -4.82
N GLY A 102 1.39 10.94 -5.24
CA GLY A 102 2.19 11.91 -5.98
C GLY A 102 3.40 12.41 -5.18
N TRP A 103 3.24 12.66 -3.88
CA TRP A 103 4.36 13.03 -3.02
C TRP A 103 5.37 11.89 -2.85
N ALA A 104 4.91 10.67 -2.60
CA ALA A 104 5.76 9.50 -2.39
C ALA A 104 6.61 9.17 -3.64
N THR A 105 6.00 9.25 -4.83
CA THR A 105 6.69 9.05 -6.12
C THR A 105 7.68 10.17 -6.42
N ALA A 106 7.38 11.42 -6.05
CA ALA A 106 8.29 12.55 -6.22
C ALA A 106 9.52 12.53 -5.28
N VAL A 107 9.38 11.95 -4.08
CA VAL A 107 10.45 11.88 -3.06
C VAL A 107 11.30 10.61 -3.21
N SER A 108 10.81 9.59 -3.92
CA SER A 108 11.55 8.35 -4.13
C SER A 108 12.72 8.56 -5.11
N PRO A 109 13.94 8.08 -4.79
CA PRO A 109 15.07 8.19 -5.71
C PRO A 109 14.81 7.39 -7.01
N PRO A 110 15.38 7.81 -8.16
CA PRO A 110 15.09 7.27 -9.49
C PRO A 110 15.48 5.80 -9.73
N CYS A 111 15.92 5.06 -8.71
CA CYS A 111 16.17 3.62 -8.82
C CYS A 111 14.89 2.77 -8.65
N ALA A 112 13.78 3.33 -8.15
CA ALA A 112 12.51 2.59 -8.00
C ALA A 112 11.61 2.64 -9.24
N SER A 113 11.90 3.52 -10.21
CA SER A 113 11.09 3.73 -11.41
C SER A 113 11.37 2.75 -12.56
N SER A 114 12.32 1.82 -12.41
CA SER A 114 12.66 0.86 -13.47
C SER A 114 11.75 -0.37 -13.53
N MET A 115 10.65 -0.41 -12.76
CA MET A 115 9.68 -1.51 -12.77
C MET A 115 8.42 -1.18 -13.60
N SER A 116 8.38 -0.03 -14.29
CA SER A 116 7.23 0.41 -15.09
C SER A 116 7.59 0.63 -16.57
N SER A 117 8.22 -0.35 -17.22
CA SER A 117 8.49 -0.31 -18.66
C SER A 117 8.32 -1.67 -19.30
#